data_AF-A0A162LAC8-F1
#
_entry.id   AF-A0A162LAC8-F1
#
_cell.length_a   1.000
_cell.length_b   1.000
_cell.length_c   1.000
_cell.angle_alpha   90.00
_cell.angle_beta   90.00
_cell.angle_gamma   90.00
#
_symmetry.space_group_name_H-M   'P 1'
#
loop_
_entity.id
_entity.type
_entity.pdbx_description
1 polymer ?
#
loop_
_entity_poly.entity_id
_entity_poly.type
_entity_poly.pdbx_seq_one_letter_code
_entity_poly.pdbx_strand_id
1 'polypeptide(L)'
;MNHAKRNLIYFIFQTIFGIIALLLFLFGHFTDNHSKEMLSGIGIAFTIAGIIGIITNIKLLKDPKKAAKIEMAQTEERTQFIKAKTKSFVYTIMIYLESAVIVVTGLLGFRTICITFSTIVLLKVILSILFSSYYMKKY
;
A
#
# COMPACT_ATOMS: atom_id res chain seq x y z
N MET A 1 3.00 -11.62 -20.41
CA MET A 1 3.24 -10.17 -20.30
C MET A 1 2.02 -9.35 -19.81
N ASN A 2 0.88 -9.99 -19.50
CA ASN A 2 -0.37 -9.28 -19.17
C ASN A 2 -0.36 -8.74 -17.72
N HIS A 3 0.37 -9.40 -16.81
CA HIS A 3 0.43 -9.01 -15.40
C HIS A 3 1.16 -7.66 -15.18
N ALA A 4 2.26 -7.40 -15.87
CA ALA A 4 3.00 -6.14 -15.75
C ALA A 4 2.20 -4.95 -16.33
N LYS A 5 1.48 -5.17 -17.43
CA LYS A 5 0.58 -4.16 -18.02
C LYS A 5 -0.59 -3.84 -17.09
N ARG A 6 -1.21 -4.85 -16.48
CA ARG A 6 -2.29 -4.66 -15.50
C ARG A 6 -1.80 -3.87 -14.26
N ASN A 7 -0.65 -4.24 -13.72
CA ASN A 7 -0.05 -3.50 -12.59
C ASN A 7 0.27 -2.04 -12.96
N LEU A 8 0.78 -1.80 -14.17
CA LEU A 8 1.03 -0.45 -14.66
C LEU A 8 -0.24 0.41 -14.67
N ILE A 9 -1.36 -0.15 -15.15
CA ILE A 9 -2.66 0.54 -15.16
C ILE A 9 -3.08 0.92 -13.74
N TYR A 10 -2.96 0.00 -12.77
CA TYR A 10 -3.26 0.31 -11.37
C TYR A 10 -2.44 1.47 -10.83
N PHE A 11 -1.12 1.50 -11.09
CA PHE A 11 -0.26 2.60 -10.63
C PHE A 11 -0.55 3.92 -11.36
N ILE A 12 -0.98 3.89 -12.62
CA ILE A 12 -1.43 5.09 -13.35
C ILE A 12 -2.68 5.66 -12.69
N PHE A 13 -3.70 4.84 -12.43
CA PHE A 13 -4.91 5.29 -11.73
C PHE A 13 -4.59 5.83 -10.33
N GLN A 14 -3.72 5.17 -9.59
CA GLN A 14 -3.26 5.62 -8.28
C GLN A 14 -2.58 7.00 -8.36
N THR A 15 -1.73 7.22 -9.37
CA THR A 15 -1.04 8.49 -9.59
C THR A 15 -2.03 9.60 -9.97
N ILE A 16 -2.99 9.32 -10.86
CA ILE A 16 -4.03 10.28 -11.24
C ILE A 16 -4.84 10.71 -10.01
N PHE A 17 -5.25 9.74 -9.18
CA PHE A 17 -5.97 10.05 -7.94
C PHE A 17 -5.11 10.91 -6.99
N GLY A 18 -3.82 10.61 -6.85
CA GLY A 18 -2.89 11.41 -6.06
C GLY A 18 -2.73 12.85 -6.59
N ILE A 19 -2.63 13.03 -7.91
CA ILE A 19 -2.53 14.35 -8.56
C ILE A 19 -3.82 15.15 -8.35
N ILE A 20 -4.99 14.53 -8.49
CA ILE A 20 -6.28 15.19 -8.24
C ILE A 20 -6.35 15.66 -6.78
N ALA A 21 -5.95 14.81 -5.82
CA ALA A 21 -5.89 15.20 -4.41
C ALA A 21 -4.91 16.37 -4.17
N LEU A 22 -3.75 16.40 -4.84
CA LEU A 22 -2.82 17.53 -4.76
C LEU A 22 -3.36 18.82 -5.38
N LEU A 23 -4.05 18.73 -6.52
CA LEU A 23 -4.67 19.89 -7.16
C LEU A 23 -5.78 20.47 -6.29
N LEU A 24 -6.61 19.60 -5.71
CA LEU A 24 -7.60 20.03 -4.73
C LEU A 24 -6.92 20.66 -3.51
N PHE A 25 -5.78 20.15 -3.04
CA PHE A 25 -5.06 20.75 -1.91
C PHE A 25 -4.52 22.16 -2.23
N LEU A 26 -4.02 22.35 -3.45
CA LEU A 26 -3.42 23.62 -3.90
C LEU A 26 -4.46 24.69 -4.24
N PHE A 27 -5.56 24.31 -4.89
CA PHE A 27 -6.56 25.24 -5.43
C PHE A 27 -7.92 25.18 -4.72
N GLY A 28 -8.14 24.18 -3.87
CA GLY A 28 -9.40 23.98 -3.16
C GLY A 28 -9.56 24.97 -2.01
N HIS A 29 -10.75 25.56 -1.94
CA HIS A 29 -11.13 26.44 -0.84
C HIS A 29 -11.70 25.59 0.31
N PHE A 30 -10.85 25.20 1.25
CA PHE A 30 -11.25 24.46 2.44
C PHE A 30 -11.51 25.42 3.59
N THR A 31 -12.65 25.25 4.25
CA THR A 31 -13.02 25.99 5.47
C THR A 31 -12.30 25.47 6.71
N ASP A 32 -11.79 24.23 6.66
CA ASP A 32 -11.10 23.56 7.75
C ASP A 32 -9.66 23.16 7.34
N ASN A 33 -8.68 23.56 8.15
CA ASN A 33 -7.28 23.24 7.95
C ASN A 33 -7.00 21.73 8.04
N HIS A 34 -7.77 21.00 8.84
CA HIS A 34 -7.57 19.55 9.00
C HIS A 34 -7.81 18.79 7.69
N SER A 35 -8.89 19.16 6.97
CA SER A 35 -9.23 18.55 5.67
C SER A 35 -8.16 18.84 4.62
N LYS A 36 -7.56 20.04 4.66
CA LYS A 36 -6.50 20.46 3.76
C LYS A 36 -5.20 19.67 4.00
N GLU A 37 -4.80 19.50 5.25
CA GLU A 37 -3.61 18.71 5.61
C GLU A 37 -3.78 17.21 5.31
N MET A 38 -4.97 16.66 5.53
CA MET A 38 -5.25 15.27 5.16
C MET A 38 -5.10 15.05 3.64
N LEU A 39 -5.60 15.99 2.83
CA LEU A 39 -5.55 15.91 1.38
C LEU A 39 -4.12 15.99 0.85
N SER A 40 -3.26 16.80 1.47
CA SER A 40 -1.84 16.89 1.12
C SER A 40 -1.12 15.57 1.42
N GLY A 41 -1.38 14.96 2.58
CA GLY A 41 -0.81 13.67 2.95
C GLY A 41 -1.19 12.56 1.98
N ILE A 42 -2.48 12.46 1.63
CA ILE A 42 -2.98 11.49 0.64
C ILE A 42 -2.34 11.76 -0.73
N GLY A 43 -2.37 13.02 -1.18
CA GLY A 43 -1.87 13.42 -2.49
C GLY A 43 -0.38 13.12 -2.67
N ILE A 44 0.45 13.43 -1.68
CA ILE A 44 1.89 13.17 -1.72
C ILE A 44 2.15 11.66 -1.71
N ALA A 45 1.55 10.91 -0.79
CA ALA A 45 1.78 9.48 -0.64
C ALA A 45 1.38 8.69 -1.90
N PHE A 46 0.20 9.00 -2.47
CA PHE A 46 -0.31 8.31 -3.66
C PHE A 46 0.48 8.66 -4.92
N THR A 47 0.88 9.92 -5.07
CA THR A 47 1.69 10.37 -6.21
C THR A 47 3.07 9.73 -6.21
N ILE A 48 3.78 9.74 -5.08
CA ILE A 48 5.12 9.13 -4.97
C ILE A 48 5.05 7.62 -5.21
N ALA A 49 4.14 6.92 -4.52
CA ALA A 49 3.99 5.47 -4.67
C ALA A 49 3.59 5.08 -6.10
N GLY A 50 2.70 5.86 -6.71
CA GLY A 50 2.27 5.68 -8.10
C GLY A 50 3.42 5.86 -9.10
N ILE A 51 4.19 6.94 -8.99
CA ILE A 51 5.33 7.21 -9.88
C ILE A 51 6.40 6.11 -9.77
N ILE A 52 6.78 5.71 -8.55
CA ILE A 52 7.75 4.63 -8.32
C ILE A 52 7.25 3.32 -8.96
N GLY A 53 5.95 3.02 -8.79
CA GLY A 53 5.30 1.87 -9.41
C GLY A 53 5.34 1.91 -10.94
N ILE A 54 5.06 3.07 -11.54
CA ILE A 54 5.11 3.28 -12.99
C ILE A 54 6.53 3.07 -13.52
N ILE A 55 7.54 3.73 -12.91
CA ILE A 55 8.95 3.63 -13.34
C ILE A 55 9.42 2.18 -13.29
N THR A 56 9.11 1.48 -12.20
CA THR A 56 9.50 0.07 -12.02
C THR A 56 8.86 -0.83 -13.09
N ASN A 57 7.58 -0.65 -13.38
CA ASN A 57 6.88 -1.45 -14.38
C ASN A 57 7.29 -1.10 -15.83
N ILE A 58 7.56 0.17 -16.15
CA ILE A 58 8.08 0.56 -17.46
C ILE A 58 9.48 0.00 -17.67
N LYS A 59 10.36 0.10 -16.66
CA LYS A 59 11.71 -0.48 -16.72
C LYS A 59 11.65 -2.00 -16.93
N LEU A 60 10.68 -2.66 -16.31
CA LEU A 60 10.45 -4.09 -16.50
C LEU A 60 9.92 -4.42 -17.91
N LEU A 61 8.98 -3.63 -18.44
CA LEU A 61 8.42 -3.82 -19.79
C LEU A 61 9.44 -3.54 -20.91
N LYS A 62 10.40 -2.63 -20.68
CA LYS A 62 11.49 -2.32 -21.63
C LYS A 62 12.52 -3.46 -21.74
N ASP A 63 12.60 -4.36 -20.76
CA ASP A 63 13.53 -5.50 -20.78
C ASP A 63 12.74 -6.82 -20.94
N PRO A 64 12.45 -7.24 -22.18
CA PRO A 64 11.60 -8.40 -22.45
C PRO A 64 12.22 -9.71 -21.91
N LYS A 65 13.56 -9.80 -21.85
CA LYS A 65 14.26 -10.96 -21.29
C LYS A 65 14.05 -11.06 -19.78
N LYS A 66 14.12 -9.94 -19.05
CA LYS A 66 13.79 -9.92 -17.61
C LYS A 66 12.31 -10.12 -17.34
N ALA A 67 11.44 -9.52 -18.15
CA ALA A 67 9.99 -9.70 -18.02
C ALA A 67 9.58 -11.17 -18.15
N ALA A 68 10.09 -11.88 -19.15
CA ALA A 68 9.82 -13.30 -19.35
C ALA A 68 10.33 -14.15 -18.17
N LYS A 69 11.56 -13.88 -17.69
CA LYS A 69 12.11 -14.57 -16.51
C LYS A 69 11.26 -14.34 -15.26
N ILE A 70 10.80 -13.11 -15.01
CA ILE A 70 9.94 -12.82 -13.85
C ILE A 70 8.59 -13.53 -13.98
N GLU A 71 8.02 -13.59 -15.18
CA GLU A 71 6.75 -14.27 -15.45
C GLU A 71 6.85 -15.78 -15.21
N MET A 72 7.91 -16.42 -15.70
CA MET A 72 8.20 -17.83 -15.42
C MET A 72 8.49 -18.08 -13.93
N ALA A 73 9.24 -17.19 -13.28
CA ALA A 73 9.49 -17.27 -11.84
C ALA A 73 8.22 -17.04 -11.01
N GLN A 74 7.15 -16.43 -11.54
CA GLN A 74 5.90 -16.30 -10.76
C GLN A 74 5.21 -17.65 -10.52
N THR A 75 5.38 -18.60 -11.43
CA THR A 75 4.78 -19.94 -11.34
C THR A 75 5.61 -20.92 -10.51
N GLU A 76 6.89 -20.65 -10.29
CA GLU A 76 7.75 -21.51 -9.48
C GLU A 76 7.39 -21.47 -7.99
N GLU A 77 7.23 -22.65 -7.38
CA GLU A 77 6.86 -22.80 -5.96
C GLU A 77 7.83 -22.06 -5.02
N ARG A 78 9.14 -22.16 -5.28
CA ARG A 78 10.17 -21.51 -4.45
C ARG A 78 10.01 -19.99 -4.43
N THR A 79 9.73 -19.39 -5.59
CA THR A 79 9.54 -17.94 -5.69
C THR A 79 8.23 -17.50 -5.03
N GLN A 80 7.17 -18.30 -5.14
CA GLN A 80 5.93 -18.04 -4.42
C GLN A 80 6.12 -18.12 -2.90
N PHE A 81 6.86 -19.13 -2.41
CA PHE A 81 7.19 -19.27 -0.99
C PHE A 81 7.99 -18.08 -0.46
N ILE A 82 9.04 -17.65 -1.19
CA ILE A 82 9.82 -16.46 -0.82
C ILE A 82 8.93 -15.23 -0.74
N LYS A 83 8.07 -15.00 -1.75
CA LYS A 83 7.13 -13.87 -1.75
C LYS A 83 6.17 -13.92 -0.57
N ALA A 84 5.63 -15.09 -0.24
CA ALA A 84 4.74 -15.28 0.90
C ALA A 84 5.46 -14.96 2.22
N LYS A 85 6.68 -15.47 2.40
CA LYS A 85 7.52 -15.19 3.58
C LYS A 85 7.84 -13.71 3.72
N THR A 86 8.23 -13.05 2.63
CA THR A 86 8.51 -11.60 2.63
C THR A 86 7.26 -10.81 2.99
N LYS A 87 6.09 -11.13 2.40
CA LYS A 87 4.83 -10.45 2.73
C LYS A 87 4.44 -10.63 4.19
N SER A 88 4.60 -11.84 4.73
CA SER A 88 4.34 -12.14 6.14
C SER A 88 5.26 -11.32 7.05
N PHE A 89 6.56 -11.27 6.76
CA PHE A 89 7.51 -10.51 7.56
C PHE A 89 7.24 -8.99 7.52
N VAL A 90 6.95 -8.44 6.34
CA VAL A 90 6.57 -7.03 6.19
C VAL A 90 5.28 -6.73 6.98
N TYR A 91 4.29 -7.62 6.92
CA TYR A 91 3.06 -7.47 7.69
C TYR A 91 3.34 -7.44 9.20
N THR A 92 4.15 -8.37 9.70
CA THR A 92 4.54 -8.41 11.12
C THR A 92 5.25 -7.14 11.57
N ILE A 93 6.25 -6.66 10.80
CA ILE A 93 6.95 -5.41 11.11
C ILE A 93 5.98 -4.22 11.13
N MET A 94 5.08 -4.14 10.15
CA MET A 94 4.11 -3.05 10.07
C MET A 94 3.17 -3.04 11.28
N ILE A 95 2.69 -4.20 11.76
CA ILE A 95 1.89 -4.27 12.98
C ILE A 95 2.66 -3.74 14.18
N TYR A 96 3.93 -4.14 14.36
CA TYR A 96 4.73 -3.66 15.47
C TYR A 96 4.97 -2.14 15.40
N LEU A 97 5.26 -1.62 14.21
CA LEU A 97 5.47 -0.19 14.02
C LEU A 97 4.19 0.61 14.30
N GLU A 98 3.04 0.16 13.80
CA GLU A 98 1.74 0.79 14.07
C GLU A 98 1.37 0.70 15.56
N SER A 99 1.66 -0.42 16.22
CA SER A 99 1.45 -0.60 17.66
C SER A 99 2.32 0.35 18.49
N ALA A 100 3.59 0.54 18.10
CA ALA A 100 4.47 1.51 18.74
C ALA A 100 3.95 2.95 18.58
N VAL A 101 3.45 3.31 17.39
CA VAL A 101 2.81 4.61 17.15
C VAL A 101 1.58 4.80 18.04
N ILE A 102 0.73 3.77 18.20
CA ILE A 102 -0.44 3.80 19.08
C ILE A 102 -0.02 4.07 20.54
N VAL A 103 0.99 3.36 21.05
CA VAL A 103 1.48 3.55 22.42
C VAL A 103 2.02 4.97 22.62
N VAL A 104 2.90 5.44 21.72
CA VAL A 104 3.50 6.78 21.82
C VAL A 104 2.42 7.87 21.73
N THR A 105 1.51 7.78 20.77
CA THR A 105 0.45 8.77 20.60
C THR A 105 -0.58 8.75 21.73
N GLY A 106 -0.84 7.57 22.31
CA GLY A 106 -1.65 7.42 23.51
C GLY A 106 -1.03 8.10 24.73
N LEU A 107 0.28 7.94 24.94
CA LEU A 107 1.02 8.58 26.05
C LEU A 107 1.09 10.11 25.89
N LEU A 108 1.21 10.61 24.67
CA LEU A 108 1.27 12.04 24.37
C LEU A 108 -0.12 12.71 24.32
N GLY A 109 -1.21 11.97 24.51
CA GLY A 109 -2.57 12.51 24.53
C GLY A 109 -3.17 12.80 23.14
N PHE A 110 -2.53 12.36 22.05
CA PHE A 110 -3.03 12.52 20.68
C PHE A 110 -4.14 11.52 20.36
N ARG A 111 -5.32 11.73 20.96
CA ARG A 111 -6.46 10.80 20.91
C ARG A 111 -6.90 10.43 19.48
N THR A 112 -6.99 11.40 18.57
CA THR A 112 -7.43 11.15 17.19
C THR A 112 -6.47 10.23 16.44
N ILE A 113 -5.17 10.45 16.56
CA ILE A 113 -4.14 9.63 15.90
C ILE A 113 -4.16 8.21 16.47
N CYS A 114 -4.20 8.08 17.79
CA CYS A 114 -4.24 6.81 18.50
C CYS A 114 -5.45 5.95 18.06
N ILE A 115 -6.66 6.52 18.05
CA ILE A 115 -7.88 5.81 17.63
C ILE A 115 -7.80 5.41 16.15
N THR A 116 -7.28 6.28 15.29
CA THR A 116 -7.17 6.03 13.84
C THR A 116 -6.24 4.85 13.57
N PHE A 117 -5.03 4.87 14.12
CA PHE A 117 -4.09 3.76 13.97
C PHE A 117 -4.61 2.47 14.60
N SER A 118 -5.26 2.55 15.77
CA SER A 118 -5.87 1.38 16.42
C SER A 118 -6.94 0.74 15.55
N THR A 119 -7.79 1.54 14.91
CA THR A 119 -8.82 1.06 13.99
C THR A 119 -8.23 0.38 12.76
N ILE A 120 -7.15 0.96 12.19
CA ILE A 120 -6.44 0.38 11.04
C ILE A 120 -5.82 -0.97 11.40
N VAL A 121 -5.14 -1.06 12.55
CA VAL A 121 -4.53 -2.31 13.02
C VAL A 121 -5.60 -3.38 13.27
N LEU A 122 -6.69 -3.03 13.96
CA LEU A 122 -7.81 -3.95 14.20
C LEU A 122 -8.40 -4.49 12.89
N LEU A 123 -8.66 -3.61 11.92
CA LEU A 123 -9.18 -4.02 10.62
C LEU A 123 -8.21 -4.96 9.89
N LYS A 124 -6.90 -4.66 9.91
CA LYS A 124 -5.87 -5.53 9.31
C LYS A 124 -5.82 -6.91 9.95
N VAL A 125 -5.96 -6.99 11.28
CA VAL A 125 -5.97 -8.27 12.01
C VAL A 125 -7.23 -9.06 11.66
N ILE A 126 -8.41 -8.43 11.68
CA ILE A 126 -9.67 -9.08 11.30
C ILE A 126 -9.60 -9.64 9.88
N LEU A 127 -9.17 -8.82 8.90
CA LEU A 127 -9.01 -9.27 7.52
C LEU A 127 -8.02 -10.43 7.41
N SER A 128 -6.89 -10.37 8.13
CA SER A 128 -5.91 -11.46 8.11
C SER A 128 -6.48 -12.78 8.63
N ILE A 129 -7.29 -12.73 9.70
CA ILE A 129 -7.93 -13.92 10.28
C ILE A 129 -9.01 -14.45 9.33
N LEU A 130 -9.83 -13.57 8.75
CA LEU A 130 -10.87 -13.97 7.79
C LEU A 130 -10.27 -14.64 6.55
N PHE A 131 -9.26 -14.03 5.93
CA PHE A 131 -8.60 -14.61 4.76
C PHE A 131 -7.85 -15.88 5.12
N SER A 132 -7.14 -15.91 6.26
CA SER A 132 -6.47 -17.13 6.73
C SER A 132 -7.48 -18.27 6.92
N SER A 133 -8.60 -18.00 7.59
CA SER A 133 -9.66 -18.99 7.81
C SER A 133 -10.31 -19.46 6.50
N TYR A 134 -10.53 -18.55 5.55
CA TYR A 134 -11.06 -18.89 4.23
C TYR A 134 -10.11 -19.79 3.46
N TYR A 135 -8.82 -19.44 3.41
CA TYR A 135 -7.83 -20.20 2.65
C TYR A 135 -7.46 -21.53 3.31
N MET A 136 -7.42 -21.62 4.65
CA MET A 136 -7.24 -22.89 5.37
C MET A 136 -8.40 -23.88 5.18
N LYS A 137 -9.62 -23.39 4.90
CA LYS A 137 -10.76 -24.28 4.60
C LYS A 137 -10.78 -24.73 3.15
N LYS A 138 -10.17 -23.96 2.25
CA LYS A 138 -10.21 -24.17 0.80
C LYS A 138 -9.06 -25.06 0.30
N TYR A 139 -7.92 -25.00 0.97
CA TYR A 139 -6.69 -25.75 0.68
C TYR A 139 -6.33 -26.63 1.87
#